data_AF-A0AAE3ZN58-F1
#
_entry.id   AF-A0AAE3ZN58-F1
#
_cell.length_a   1.000
_cell.length_b   1.000
_cell.length_c   1.000
_cell.angle_alpha   90.00
_cell.angle_beta   90.00
_cell.angle_gamma   90.00
#
_symmetry.space_group_name_H-M   'P 1'
#
loop_
_entity.id
_entity.type
_entity.pdbx_description
1 polymer ?
#
loop_
_entity_poly.entity_id
_entity_poly.type
_entity_poly.pdbx_seq_one_letter_code
_entity_poly.pdbx_strand_id
1 'polypeptide(L)'
;MKYTEDVLREAVRGARSMADVLRHLGLPLNGGAHAHLRRRIDAIGIDTSHFLGRAHQRGRVSRRRRTPEEILVRRAVGARRAHPDMLRRALVETGAAYRCAACGTGGEWQGNPLTLHVDHVNGDSADCRRENLRFLCPNCHSQTGTYAGRNRRIFAPAVPVPPGTTRFRLADTGAVTDVLTRVDRGELTVTAAARLIGCHRNHVYRPRRRLRDEGTMAPTARRRPRAEEHADRVIAHALAHPDLGPKSIARELRDQGCPVAHGTISTILRRAGLATIRDRRRAAASVSGGTEHPFPPGSP
;
A
#
# COMPACT_ATOMS: atom_id res chain seq x y z
N MET A 1 4.35 47.48 -5.74
CA MET A 1 3.75 46.90 -4.52
C MET A 1 2.32 47.41 -4.44
N LYS A 2 1.29 46.56 -4.50
CA LYS A 2 -0.10 46.97 -4.89
C LYS A 2 -0.99 47.48 -3.74
N TYR A 3 -0.55 47.44 -2.49
CA TYR A 3 -1.34 47.89 -1.34
C TYR A 3 -0.41 48.30 -0.19
N THR A 4 -0.81 49.32 0.56
CA THR A 4 -0.10 49.82 1.74
C THR A 4 -0.39 48.96 2.96
N GLU A 5 0.39 49.16 4.04
CA GLU A 5 0.15 48.48 5.31
C GLU A 5 -1.23 48.81 5.88
N ASP A 6 -1.66 50.06 5.79
CA ASP A 6 -2.98 50.50 6.30
C ASP A 6 -4.13 49.80 5.57
N VAL A 7 -4.02 49.68 4.25
CA VAL A 7 -4.98 48.96 3.41
C VAL A 7 -5.03 47.47 3.80
N LEU A 8 -3.89 46.88 4.13
CA LEU A 8 -3.83 45.48 4.58
C LEU A 8 -4.45 45.30 5.97
N ARG A 9 -4.19 46.21 6.92
CA ARG A 9 -4.79 46.18 8.27
C ARG A 9 -6.30 46.30 8.19
N GLU A 10 -6.80 47.21 7.36
CA GLU A 10 -8.24 47.38 7.15
C GLU A 10 -8.88 46.13 6.52
N ALA A 11 -8.25 45.56 5.49
CA ALA A 11 -8.72 44.36 4.83
C ALA A 11 -8.76 43.14 5.77
N VAL A 12 -7.79 43.00 6.68
CA VAL A 12 -7.75 41.93 7.69
C VAL A 12 -8.83 42.13 8.75
N ARG A 13 -9.07 43.37 9.20
CA ARG A 13 -10.10 43.70 10.19
C ARG A 13 -11.52 43.34 9.72
N GLY A 14 -11.83 43.59 8.44
CA GLY A 14 -13.13 43.27 7.84
C GLY A 14 -13.32 41.81 7.40
N ALA A 15 -12.26 41.00 7.40
CA ALA A 15 -12.27 39.64 6.87
C ALA A 15 -12.48 38.58 7.97
N ARG A 16 -13.05 37.42 7.57
CA ARG A 16 -13.18 36.23 8.43
C ARG A 16 -12.24 35.09 8.00
N SER A 17 -11.52 35.29 6.91
CA SER A 17 -10.54 34.34 6.36
C SER A 17 -9.54 35.03 5.45
N MET A 18 -8.37 34.39 5.25
CA MET A 18 -7.36 34.84 4.29
C MET A 18 -7.90 34.95 2.85
N ALA A 19 -8.84 34.09 2.47
CA ALA A 19 -9.48 34.16 1.16
C ALA A 19 -10.35 35.42 1.03
N ASP A 20 -11.02 35.85 2.10
CA ASP A 20 -11.79 37.09 2.10
C ASP A 20 -10.87 38.31 1.99
N VAL A 21 -9.71 38.29 2.65
CA VAL A 21 -8.69 39.35 2.51
C VAL A 21 -8.21 39.43 1.06
N LEU A 22 -7.89 38.29 0.43
CA LEU A 22 -7.49 38.26 -0.98
C LEU A 22 -8.57 38.84 -1.91
N ARG A 23 -9.85 38.47 -1.69
CA ARG A 23 -10.97 39.03 -2.46
C ARG A 23 -11.12 40.54 -2.26
N HIS A 24 -11.03 41.00 -1.01
CA HIS A 24 -11.14 42.41 -0.67
C HIS A 24 -10.03 43.25 -1.31
N LEU A 25 -8.81 42.70 -1.40
CA LEU A 25 -7.67 43.33 -2.05
C LEU A 25 -7.65 43.14 -3.59
N GLY A 26 -8.66 42.49 -4.18
CA GLY A 26 -8.71 42.21 -5.62
C GLY A 26 -7.59 41.29 -6.11
N LEU A 27 -7.04 40.46 -5.23
CA LEU A 27 -5.93 39.55 -5.53
C LEU A 27 -6.45 38.17 -5.96
N PRO A 28 -5.71 37.46 -6.83
CA PRO A 28 -6.12 36.14 -7.29
C PRO A 28 -6.13 35.12 -6.14
N LEU A 29 -7.17 34.28 -6.11
CA LEU A 29 -7.34 33.17 -5.18
C LEU A 29 -6.47 31.97 -5.60
N ASN A 30 -5.16 32.08 -5.38
CA ASN A 30 -4.22 30.98 -5.60
C ASN A 30 -3.27 30.79 -4.41
N GLY A 31 -2.61 29.63 -4.34
CA GLY A 31 -1.75 29.27 -3.21
C GLY A 31 -0.55 30.22 -3.03
N GLY A 32 0.00 30.75 -4.13
CA GLY A 32 1.13 31.68 -4.10
C GLY A 32 0.74 33.04 -3.49
N ALA A 33 -0.38 33.61 -3.91
CA ALA A 33 -0.92 34.85 -3.34
C ALA A 33 -1.29 34.66 -1.86
N HIS A 34 -1.86 33.51 -1.51
CA HIS A 34 -2.20 33.18 -0.12
C HIS A 34 -0.95 33.09 0.78
N ALA A 35 0.12 32.43 0.31
CA ALA A 35 1.37 32.30 1.04
C ALA A 35 2.14 33.63 1.14
N HIS A 36 2.11 34.43 0.08
CA HIS A 36 2.72 35.77 0.08
C HIS A 36 2.02 36.70 1.08
N LEU A 37 0.69 36.75 1.04
CA LEU A 37 -0.10 37.60 1.93
C LEU A 37 0.05 37.17 3.40
N ARG A 38 0.04 35.85 3.68
CA ARG A 38 0.27 35.31 5.02
C ARG A 38 1.62 35.77 5.57
N ARG A 39 2.71 35.59 4.82
CA ARG A 39 4.05 36.05 5.22
C ARG A 39 4.09 37.55 5.49
N ARG A 40 3.35 38.34 4.72
CA ARG A 40 3.31 39.80 4.90
C ARG A 40 2.56 40.20 6.17
N ILE A 41 1.40 39.57 6.44
CA ILE A 41 0.63 39.77 7.69
C ILE A 41 1.47 39.39 8.91
N ASP A 42 2.16 38.25 8.85
CA ASP A 42 3.01 37.77 9.95
C ASP A 42 4.20 38.71 10.18
N ALA A 43 4.84 39.21 9.11
CA ALA A 43 5.95 40.15 9.20
C ALA A 43 5.58 41.52 9.79
N ILE A 44 4.33 41.95 9.59
CA ILE A 44 3.78 43.21 10.13
C ILE A 44 3.18 43.02 11.53
N GLY A 45 2.92 41.77 11.93
CA GLY A 45 2.31 41.44 13.22
C GLY A 45 0.83 41.81 13.31
N ILE A 46 0.07 41.65 12.21
CA ILE A 46 -1.38 41.91 12.22
C ILE A 46 -2.09 40.71 12.86
N ASP A 47 -2.92 40.97 13.88
CA ASP A 47 -3.72 39.90 14.51
C ASP A 47 -4.72 39.30 13.51
N THR A 48 -4.76 37.97 13.45
CA THR A 48 -5.71 37.18 12.64
C THR A 48 -6.43 36.13 13.47
N SER A 49 -6.40 36.24 14.80
CA SER A 49 -7.02 35.29 15.73
C SER A 49 -8.53 35.12 15.51
N HIS A 50 -9.20 36.17 15.01
CA HIS A 50 -10.63 36.16 14.65
C HIS A 50 -10.94 35.37 13.36
N PHE A 51 -9.93 34.93 12.61
CA PHE A 51 -10.15 34.13 11.40
C PHE A 51 -10.62 32.72 11.77
N LEU A 52 -11.89 32.45 11.49
CA LEU A 52 -12.53 31.19 11.86
C LEU A 52 -12.02 29.98 11.06
N GLY A 53 -11.48 30.20 9.85
CA GLY A 53 -10.95 29.13 9.00
C GLY A 53 -11.93 27.96 8.84
N ARG A 54 -11.48 26.73 9.15
CA ARG A 54 -12.31 25.51 9.12
C ARG A 54 -13.37 25.49 10.24
N ALA A 55 -13.23 26.32 11.27
CA ALA A 55 -14.15 26.42 12.39
C ALA A 55 -15.37 27.32 12.10
N HIS A 56 -15.50 27.95 10.92
CA HIS A 56 -16.70 28.72 10.57
C HIS A 56 -18.00 27.88 10.54
N GLN A 57 -17.89 26.56 10.42
CA GLN A 57 -19.00 25.61 10.52
C GLN A 57 -19.03 24.85 11.86
N ARG A 58 -18.14 25.17 12.80
CA ARG A 58 -18.08 24.48 14.09
C ARG A 58 -19.40 24.74 14.83
N GLY A 59 -20.01 23.67 15.33
CA GLY A 59 -21.33 23.72 15.98
C GLY A 59 -22.52 23.79 15.02
N ARG A 60 -22.31 23.95 13.70
CA ARG A 60 -23.39 23.92 12.71
C ARG A 60 -23.58 22.51 12.17
N VAL A 61 -24.83 22.07 12.13
CA VAL A 61 -25.21 20.81 11.50
C VAL A 61 -25.39 21.01 10.00
N SER A 62 -24.78 20.15 9.18
CA SER A 62 -24.95 20.19 7.74
C SER A 62 -26.41 19.95 7.36
N ARG A 63 -26.97 20.77 6.47
CA ARG A 63 -28.31 20.57 5.89
C ARG A 63 -28.45 19.23 5.13
N ARG A 64 -27.33 18.62 4.73
CA ARG A 64 -27.29 17.32 4.05
C ARG A 64 -27.03 16.15 5.01
N ARG A 65 -27.06 16.39 6.32
CA ARG A 65 -26.85 15.34 7.32
C ARG A 65 -28.08 14.45 7.35
N ARG A 66 -27.86 13.16 7.09
CA ARG A 66 -28.89 12.13 7.18
C ARG A 66 -29.25 11.81 8.62
N THR A 67 -30.52 11.52 8.89
CA THR A 67 -30.97 11.07 10.22
C THR A 67 -30.60 9.61 10.47
N PRO A 68 -30.57 9.14 11.72
CA PRO A 68 -30.37 7.72 12.01
C PRO A 68 -31.37 6.81 11.30
N GLU A 69 -32.64 7.22 11.20
CA GLU A 69 -33.73 6.50 10.56
C GLU A 69 -33.47 6.33 9.06
N GLU A 70 -32.89 7.33 8.40
CA GLU A 70 -32.49 7.21 6.99
C GLU A 70 -31.23 6.34 6.80
N ILE A 71 -30.40 6.20 7.82
CA ILE A 71 -29.11 5.49 7.75
C ILE A 71 -29.29 4.00 8.05
N LEU A 72 -30.05 3.68 9.09
CA LEU A 72 -30.21 2.35 9.66
C LEU A 72 -31.30 1.55 8.94
N VAL A 73 -31.19 1.47 7.62
CA VAL A 73 -32.14 0.79 6.74
C VAL A 73 -31.45 -0.30 5.93
N ARG A 74 -32.23 -1.24 5.43
CA ARG A 74 -31.75 -2.15 4.39
C ARG A 74 -31.58 -1.38 3.09
N ARG A 75 -30.39 -1.46 2.51
CA ARG A 75 -30.06 -0.80 1.24
C ARG A 75 -30.41 -1.69 0.06
N ALA A 76 -30.70 -1.06 -1.09
CA ALA A 76 -30.92 -1.76 -2.34
C ALA A 76 -29.69 -2.61 -2.73
N VAL A 77 -29.94 -3.74 -3.39
CA VAL A 77 -28.90 -4.63 -3.91
C VAL A 77 -28.01 -3.85 -4.87
N GLY A 78 -26.69 -3.91 -4.68
CA GLY A 78 -25.72 -3.19 -5.49
C GLY A 78 -25.50 -1.71 -5.11
N ALA A 79 -26.22 -1.17 -4.13
CA ALA A 79 -25.95 0.16 -3.60
C ALA A 79 -24.56 0.23 -2.95
N ARG A 80 -23.92 1.41 -2.99
CA ARG A 80 -22.66 1.64 -2.28
C ARG A 80 -22.84 1.39 -0.78
N ARG A 81 -21.85 0.76 -0.15
CA ARG A 81 -21.82 0.51 1.29
C ARG A 81 -21.95 1.81 2.08
N ALA A 82 -22.65 1.77 3.22
CA ALA A 82 -22.69 2.88 4.16
C ALA A 82 -21.28 3.16 4.73
N HIS A 83 -20.93 4.44 4.88
CA HIS A 83 -19.65 4.80 5.48
C HIS A 83 -19.63 4.41 6.97
N PRO A 84 -18.55 3.79 7.50
CA PRO A 84 -18.49 3.34 8.89
C PRO A 84 -18.80 4.44 9.92
N ASP A 85 -18.29 5.65 9.72
CA ASP A 85 -18.53 6.77 10.65
C ASP A 85 -20.01 7.19 10.70
N MET A 86 -20.72 7.04 9.58
CA MET A 86 -22.15 7.35 9.51
C MET A 86 -22.97 6.32 10.28
N LEU A 87 -22.63 5.04 10.15
CA LEU A 87 -23.25 3.96 10.93
C LEU A 87 -22.96 4.10 12.42
N ARG A 88 -21.69 4.34 12.78
CA ARG A 88 -21.27 4.55 14.18
C ARG A 88 -22.07 5.67 14.82
N ARG A 89 -22.16 6.81 14.14
CA ARG A 89 -22.93 7.97 14.59
C ARG A 89 -24.42 7.62 14.79
N ALA A 90 -25.04 7.01 13.78
CA ALA A 90 -26.46 6.65 13.84
C ALA A 90 -26.77 5.67 14.98
N LEU A 91 -25.89 4.71 15.24
CA LEU A 91 -26.03 3.77 16.36
C LEU A 91 -25.96 4.48 17.71
N VAL A 92 -24.99 5.38 17.91
CA VAL A 92 -24.86 6.13 19.16
C VAL A 92 -26.07 7.05 19.38
N GLU A 93 -26.51 7.76 18.34
CA GLU A 93 -27.68 8.64 18.40
C GLU A 93 -28.99 7.90 18.72
N THR A 94 -29.10 6.62 18.35
CA THR A 94 -30.24 5.75 18.67
C THR A 94 -30.07 5.02 20.01
N GLY A 95 -29.09 5.41 20.83
CA GLY A 95 -28.91 4.88 22.18
C GLY A 95 -28.12 3.57 22.26
N ALA A 96 -27.42 3.14 21.19
CA ALA A 96 -26.54 1.99 21.28
C ALA A 96 -25.35 2.29 22.20
N ALA A 97 -25.14 1.45 23.23
CA ALA A 97 -23.98 1.54 24.09
C ALA A 97 -22.69 1.41 23.26
N TYR A 98 -21.79 2.39 23.37
CA TYR A 98 -20.51 2.39 22.66
C TYR A 98 -19.49 1.47 23.36
N ARG A 99 -19.81 0.17 23.38
CA ARG A 99 -19.02 -0.90 23.97
C ARG A 99 -18.99 -2.10 23.03
N CYS A 100 -17.90 -2.86 23.09
CA CYS A 100 -17.77 -4.09 22.33
C CYS A 100 -18.82 -5.10 22.81
N ALA A 101 -19.64 -5.61 21.89
CA ALA A 101 -20.65 -6.62 22.18
C ALA A 101 -20.07 -7.99 22.59
N ALA A 102 -18.77 -8.24 22.35
CA ALA A 102 -18.11 -9.50 22.70
C ALA A 102 -17.36 -9.42 24.05
N CYS A 103 -16.51 -8.42 24.24
CA CYS A 103 -15.66 -8.31 25.43
C CYS A 103 -15.99 -7.13 26.35
N GLY A 104 -16.98 -6.31 26.02
CA GLY A 104 -17.40 -5.15 26.83
C GLY A 104 -16.47 -3.94 26.77
N THR A 105 -15.32 -4.01 26.10
CA THR A 105 -14.37 -2.89 25.97
C THR A 105 -15.05 -1.65 25.42
N GLY A 106 -14.86 -0.51 26.09
CA GLY A 106 -15.47 0.77 25.71
C GLY A 106 -14.69 1.53 24.64
N GLY A 107 -14.96 2.83 24.54
CA GLY A 107 -14.28 3.77 23.65
C GLY A 107 -12.89 4.22 24.14
N GLU A 108 -12.32 3.55 25.13
CA GLU A 108 -10.99 3.86 25.68
C GLU A 108 -10.21 2.55 25.87
N TRP A 109 -8.91 2.61 25.58
CA TRP A 109 -7.95 1.54 25.81
C TRP A 109 -6.61 2.14 26.26
N GLN A 110 -6.12 1.73 27.42
CA GLN A 110 -4.87 2.24 28.02
C GLN A 110 -4.83 3.79 28.07
N GLY A 111 -5.91 4.43 28.54
CA GLY A 111 -6.00 5.89 28.65
C GLY A 111 -6.12 6.63 27.31
N ASN A 112 -6.21 5.92 26.18
CA ASN A 112 -6.29 6.50 24.84
C ASN A 112 -7.64 6.19 24.18
N PRO A 113 -8.20 7.10 23.36
CA PRO A 113 -9.45 6.86 22.64
C PRO A 113 -9.35 5.63 21.71
N LEU A 114 -10.23 4.66 21.91
CA LEU A 114 -10.40 3.49 21.06
C LEU A 114 -11.63 3.64 20.18
N THR A 115 -11.42 3.55 18.87
CA THR A 115 -12.54 3.53 17.92
C THR A 115 -13.08 2.11 17.77
N LEU A 116 -14.33 1.90 18.16
CA LEU A 116 -15.03 0.63 17.92
C LEU A 116 -15.46 0.54 16.44
N HIS A 117 -15.33 -0.67 15.91
CA HIS A 117 -15.78 -1.03 14.58
C HIS A 117 -17.28 -1.36 14.58
N VAL A 118 -17.97 -1.02 13.50
CA VAL A 118 -19.35 -1.47 13.26
C VAL A 118 -19.29 -2.77 12.46
N ASP A 119 -19.73 -3.85 13.09
CA ASP A 119 -19.85 -5.19 12.50
C ASP A 119 -21.30 -5.48 12.11
N HIS A 120 -21.48 -6.20 11.01
CA HIS A 120 -22.79 -6.68 10.56
C HIS A 120 -22.90 -8.14 10.98
N VAL A 121 -23.87 -8.48 11.83
CA VAL A 121 -24.02 -9.82 12.41
C VAL A 121 -24.17 -10.88 11.33
N ASN A 122 -24.97 -10.61 10.29
CA ASN A 122 -25.15 -11.49 9.14
C ASN A 122 -24.04 -11.38 8.07
N GLY A 123 -23.09 -10.43 8.21
CA GLY A 123 -22.04 -10.18 7.23
C GLY A 123 -22.48 -9.50 5.92
N ASP A 124 -23.75 -9.14 5.77
CA ASP A 124 -24.29 -8.40 4.63
C ASP A 124 -24.13 -6.89 4.85
N SER A 125 -23.24 -6.27 4.07
CA SER A 125 -22.97 -4.83 4.13
C SER A 125 -24.11 -3.92 3.65
N ALA A 126 -25.14 -4.49 3.00
CA ALA A 126 -26.34 -3.76 2.59
C ALA A 126 -27.39 -3.70 3.70
N ASP A 127 -27.36 -4.63 4.66
CA ASP A 127 -28.32 -4.68 5.77
C ASP A 127 -27.83 -3.83 6.95
N CYS A 128 -28.05 -2.51 6.86
CA CYS A 128 -27.64 -1.56 7.90
C CYS A 128 -28.69 -1.38 9.01
N ARG A 129 -29.70 -2.25 9.11
CA ARG A 129 -30.74 -2.14 10.14
C ARG A 129 -30.14 -2.30 11.54
N ARG A 130 -30.72 -1.60 12.51
CA ARG A 130 -30.18 -1.45 13.88
C ARG A 130 -29.88 -2.79 14.55
N GLU A 131 -30.76 -3.76 14.36
CA GLU A 131 -30.70 -5.13 14.88
C GLU A 131 -29.56 -5.97 14.29
N ASN A 132 -29.12 -5.66 13.06
CA ASN A 132 -28.03 -6.37 12.40
C ASN A 132 -26.66 -5.76 12.69
N LEU A 133 -26.60 -4.61 13.36
CA LEU A 133 -25.36 -3.90 13.64
C LEU A 133 -24.95 -4.02 15.11
N ARG A 134 -23.65 -4.25 15.33
CA ARG A 134 -23.04 -4.23 16.67
C ARG A 134 -21.69 -3.54 16.68
N PHE A 135 -21.30 -3.00 17.83
CA PHE A 135 -19.96 -2.50 18.04
C PHE A 135 -19.02 -3.63 18.45
N LEU A 136 -17.84 -3.70 17.83
CA LEU A 136 -16.75 -4.59 18.21
C LEU A 136 -15.44 -3.81 18.34
N CYS A 137 -14.61 -4.14 19.33
CA CYS A 137 -13.23 -3.63 19.37
C CYS A 137 -12.42 -4.24 18.21
N PRO A 138 -11.29 -3.64 17.81
CA PRO A 138 -10.46 -4.18 16.72
C PRO A 138 -10.03 -5.64 16.91
N ASN A 139 -9.77 -6.04 18.16
CA ASN A 139 -9.32 -7.40 18.49
C ASN A 139 -10.45 -8.44 18.40
N CYS A 140 -11.67 -8.12 18.86
CA CYS A 140 -12.81 -9.02 18.72
C CYS A 140 -13.34 -9.03 17.28
N HIS A 141 -13.34 -7.87 16.61
CA HIS A 141 -13.74 -7.80 15.20
C HIS A 141 -12.82 -8.66 14.33
N SER A 142 -11.51 -8.65 14.58
CA SER A 142 -10.56 -9.49 13.83
C SER A 142 -10.79 -10.99 14.03
N GLN A 143 -11.57 -11.43 15.02
CA GLN A 143 -11.88 -12.83 15.26
C GLN A 143 -13.18 -13.28 14.56
N THR A 144 -13.98 -12.37 13.99
CA THR A 144 -15.23 -12.75 13.33
C THR A 144 -14.99 -13.45 11.99
N GLY A 145 -15.92 -14.34 11.60
CA GLY A 145 -15.91 -15.01 10.29
C GLY A 145 -16.17 -14.06 9.11
N THR A 146 -16.68 -12.85 9.39
CA THR A 146 -16.99 -11.80 8.40
C THR A 146 -15.87 -10.77 8.25
N TYR A 147 -14.87 -10.78 9.14
CA TYR A 147 -13.81 -9.78 9.16
C TYR A 147 -13.04 -9.69 7.84
N ALA A 148 -12.80 -8.47 7.37
CA ALA A 148 -12.05 -8.18 6.15
C ALA A 148 -12.49 -9.02 4.92
N GLY A 149 -13.78 -9.39 4.85
CA GLY A 149 -14.33 -10.20 3.75
C GLY A 149 -13.97 -11.69 3.81
N ARG A 150 -13.61 -12.24 4.97
CA ARG A 150 -13.41 -13.69 5.16
C ARG A 150 -14.64 -14.50 4.75
N ASN A 151 -15.85 -14.01 5.02
CA ASN A 151 -17.09 -14.64 4.58
C ASN A 151 -17.25 -14.69 3.06
N ARG A 152 -16.62 -13.77 2.31
CA ARG A 152 -16.56 -13.82 0.84
C ARG A 152 -15.61 -14.89 0.31
N ARG A 153 -14.79 -15.50 1.17
CA ARG A 153 -13.99 -16.69 0.84
C ARG A 153 -14.78 -18.00 1.04
N ILE A 154 -15.84 -17.98 1.86
CA ILE A 154 -16.65 -19.16 2.20
C ILE A 154 -17.85 -19.30 1.25
N PHE A 155 -18.36 -18.19 0.70
CA PHE A 155 -19.44 -18.15 -0.29
C PHE A 155 -18.98 -17.66 -1.68
N ALA A 156 -17.90 -18.24 -2.20
CA ALA A 156 -17.97 -18.59 -3.61
C ALA A 156 -18.76 -19.91 -3.66
N PRO A 157 -19.82 -20.08 -4.47
CA PRO A 157 -20.31 -21.44 -4.72
C PRO A 157 -19.10 -22.29 -5.06
N ALA A 158 -19.03 -23.48 -4.48
CA ALA A 158 -18.08 -24.51 -4.84
C ALA A 158 -18.34 -24.93 -6.29
N VAL A 159 -17.99 -24.06 -7.24
CA VAL A 159 -17.30 -24.54 -8.41
C VAL A 159 -16.08 -25.23 -7.81
N PRO A 160 -15.87 -26.54 -8.00
CA PRO A 160 -14.65 -27.18 -7.56
C PRO A 160 -13.51 -26.38 -8.20
N VAL A 161 -12.86 -25.55 -7.39
CA VAL A 161 -11.63 -24.91 -7.79
C VAL A 161 -10.63 -26.05 -7.64
N PRO A 162 -10.14 -26.64 -8.76
CA PRO A 162 -9.18 -27.72 -8.66
C PRO A 162 -7.99 -27.24 -7.82
N PRO A 163 -7.33 -28.12 -7.05
CA PRO A 163 -6.24 -27.74 -6.15
C PRO A 163 -5.13 -27.04 -6.95
N GLY A 164 -5.14 -25.70 -6.96
CA GLY A 164 -4.38 -24.92 -7.93
C GLY A 164 -4.55 -23.41 -7.93
N THR A 165 -5.41 -22.79 -7.11
CA THR A 165 -5.50 -21.31 -6.99
C THR A 165 -4.37 -20.70 -6.15
N THR A 166 -3.15 -21.12 -6.43
CA THR A 166 -1.90 -20.51 -5.97
C THR A 166 -0.97 -20.43 -7.17
N ARG A 167 -0.96 -19.25 -7.81
CA ARG A 167 -0.22 -18.94 -9.04
C ARG A 167 -0.67 -19.80 -10.23
N PHE A 168 -0.59 -19.24 -11.42
CA PHE A 168 -0.58 -20.04 -12.65
C PHE A 168 0.41 -21.20 -12.45
N ARG A 169 -0.07 -22.42 -12.22
CA ARG A 169 0.64 -23.55 -12.80
C ARG A 169 0.35 -23.40 -14.28
N LEU A 170 1.41 -23.21 -15.07
CA LEU A 170 1.39 -23.43 -16.51
C LEU A 170 1.06 -24.91 -16.75
N ALA A 171 -0.21 -25.27 -16.58
CA ALA A 171 -0.81 -26.51 -16.99
C ALA A 171 -2.03 -26.03 -17.77
N ASP A 172 -1.97 -25.75 -19.05
CA ASP A 172 -1.13 -26.22 -20.13
C ASP A 172 -1.02 -25.04 -21.12
N THR A 173 0.19 -24.53 -21.39
CA THR A 173 0.35 -23.30 -22.18
C THR A 173 -0.28 -23.44 -23.57
N GLY A 174 -0.37 -24.66 -24.10
CA GLY A 174 -1.04 -24.96 -25.37
C GLY A 174 -2.56 -24.79 -25.32
N ALA A 175 -3.22 -25.31 -24.29
CA ALA A 175 -4.68 -25.21 -24.13
C ALA A 175 -5.18 -23.77 -23.98
N VAL A 176 -4.44 -22.95 -23.23
CA VAL A 176 -4.77 -21.51 -23.10
C VAL A 176 -4.48 -20.76 -24.41
N THR A 177 -3.43 -21.15 -25.13
CA THR A 177 -3.09 -20.57 -26.44
C THR A 177 -4.23 -20.81 -27.44
N ASP A 178 -4.70 -22.05 -27.55
CA ASP A 178 -5.82 -22.42 -28.43
C ASP A 178 -7.08 -21.60 -28.13
N VAL A 179 -7.46 -21.50 -26.85
CA VAL A 179 -8.63 -20.70 -26.43
C VAL A 179 -8.47 -19.23 -26.84
N LEU A 180 -7.27 -18.64 -26.71
CA LEU A 180 -7.04 -17.25 -27.12
C LEU A 180 -7.03 -17.10 -28.64
N THR A 181 -6.47 -18.05 -29.38
CA THR A 181 -6.46 -18.01 -30.85
C THR A 181 -7.88 -18.14 -31.41
N ARG A 182 -8.74 -18.96 -30.80
CA ARG A 182 -10.17 -19.06 -31.16
C ARG A 182 -10.93 -17.75 -30.90
N VAL A 183 -10.52 -16.96 -29.91
CA VAL A 183 -11.06 -15.59 -29.71
C VAL A 183 -10.64 -14.66 -30.84
N ASP A 184 -9.39 -14.73 -31.29
CA ASP A 184 -8.90 -13.89 -32.40
C ASP A 184 -9.50 -14.31 -33.75
N ARG A 185 -9.84 -15.60 -33.92
CA ARG A 185 -10.62 -16.11 -35.07
C ARG A 185 -12.13 -15.76 -35.00
N GLY A 186 -12.60 -15.18 -33.90
CA GLY A 186 -14.01 -14.82 -33.71
C GLY A 186 -14.93 -15.99 -33.30
N GLU A 187 -14.37 -17.17 -33.07
CA GLU A 187 -15.12 -18.39 -32.68
C GLU A 187 -15.55 -18.37 -31.20
N LEU A 188 -14.89 -17.54 -30.37
CA LEU A 188 -15.15 -17.40 -28.95
C LEU A 188 -15.22 -15.94 -28.52
N THR A 189 -16.18 -15.63 -27.65
CA THR A 189 -16.21 -14.31 -26.99
C THR A 189 -15.15 -14.24 -25.89
N VAL A 190 -14.68 -13.03 -25.58
CA VAL A 190 -13.73 -12.80 -24.47
C VAL A 190 -14.27 -13.30 -23.14
N THR A 191 -15.58 -13.18 -22.92
CA THR A 191 -16.24 -13.66 -21.69
C THR A 191 -16.28 -15.19 -21.64
N ALA A 192 -16.51 -15.86 -22.77
CA ALA A 192 -16.48 -17.31 -22.85
C ALA A 192 -15.05 -17.86 -22.64
N ALA A 193 -14.05 -17.24 -23.28
CA ALA A 193 -12.65 -17.57 -23.06
C ALA A 193 -12.21 -17.36 -21.60
N ALA A 194 -12.66 -16.28 -20.96
CA ALA A 194 -12.38 -16.02 -19.55
C ALA A 194 -12.90 -17.14 -18.63
N ARG A 195 -14.11 -17.66 -18.91
CA ARG A 195 -14.69 -18.80 -18.18
C ARG A 195 -13.88 -20.08 -18.42
N LEU A 196 -13.51 -20.38 -19.66
CA LEU A 196 -12.69 -21.55 -20.00
C LEU A 196 -11.30 -21.51 -19.36
N ILE A 197 -10.69 -20.33 -19.27
CA ILE A 197 -9.36 -20.12 -18.66
C ILE A 197 -9.47 -20.07 -17.12
N GLY A 198 -10.67 -19.88 -16.55
CA GLY A 198 -10.85 -19.70 -15.11
C GLY A 198 -10.30 -18.37 -14.59
N CYS A 199 -10.33 -17.30 -15.40
CA CYS A 199 -9.86 -15.97 -15.03
C CYS A 199 -10.92 -14.88 -15.23
N HIS A 200 -10.72 -13.70 -14.65
CA HIS A 200 -11.59 -12.55 -14.90
C HIS A 200 -11.38 -12.04 -16.33
N ARG A 201 -12.45 -11.64 -17.04
CA ARG A 201 -12.39 -11.19 -18.45
C ARG A 201 -11.28 -10.18 -18.79
N ASN A 202 -10.96 -9.27 -17.87
CA ASN A 202 -9.90 -8.28 -18.06
C ASN A 202 -8.49 -8.90 -18.14
N HIS A 203 -8.30 -10.10 -17.58
CA HIS A 203 -7.03 -10.83 -17.64
C HIS A 203 -6.80 -11.55 -18.97
N VAL A 204 -7.80 -11.63 -19.85
CA VAL A 204 -7.68 -12.26 -21.19
C VAL A 204 -6.94 -11.34 -22.17
N TYR A 205 -7.14 -10.02 -22.07
CA TYR A 205 -6.59 -9.07 -23.04
C TYR A 205 -5.05 -9.04 -23.08
N ARG A 206 -4.38 -9.10 -21.92
CA ARG A 206 -2.92 -9.05 -21.82
C ARG A 206 -2.22 -10.26 -22.46
N PRO A 207 -2.55 -11.52 -22.15
CA PRO A 207 -1.96 -12.68 -22.79
C PRO A 207 -2.35 -12.77 -24.28
N ARG A 208 -3.58 -12.40 -24.68
CA ARG A 208 -3.99 -12.37 -26.09
C ARG A 208 -3.15 -11.40 -26.92
N ARG A 209 -2.95 -10.19 -26.40
CA ARG A 209 -2.06 -9.19 -27.02
C ARG A 209 -0.63 -9.74 -27.18
N ARG A 210 -0.07 -10.36 -26.14
CA ARG A 210 1.29 -10.93 -26.21
C ARG A 210 1.39 -12.09 -27.18
N LEU A 211 0.39 -12.97 -27.21
CA LEU A 211 0.39 -14.08 -28.16
C LEU A 211 0.39 -13.56 -29.61
N ARG A 212 -0.39 -12.52 -29.89
CA ARG A 212 -0.44 -11.89 -31.21
C ARG A 212 0.84 -11.12 -31.56
N ASP A 213 1.38 -10.36 -30.60
CA ASP A 213 2.50 -9.44 -30.85
C ASP A 213 3.88 -10.14 -30.75
N GLU A 214 4.02 -11.15 -29.87
CA GLU A 214 5.28 -11.81 -29.49
C GLU A 214 5.28 -13.32 -29.78
N GLY A 215 4.16 -13.92 -30.21
CA GLY A 215 4.04 -15.36 -30.47
C GLY A 215 4.03 -16.24 -29.21
N THR A 216 4.09 -15.63 -28.02
CA THR A 216 4.11 -16.33 -26.74
C THR A 216 3.30 -15.60 -25.68
N MET A 217 2.65 -16.35 -24.79
CA MET A 217 2.00 -15.77 -23.60
C MET A 217 2.96 -15.61 -22.42
N ALA A 218 4.16 -16.20 -22.52
CA ALA A 218 5.13 -16.18 -21.44
C ALA A 218 5.44 -14.72 -21.05
N PRO A 219 5.50 -14.39 -19.76
CA PRO A 219 5.96 -13.07 -19.35
C PRO A 219 7.40 -12.89 -19.81
N THR A 220 7.71 -11.74 -20.40
CA THR A 220 9.08 -11.31 -20.65
C THR A 220 9.91 -11.54 -19.40
N ALA A 221 11.05 -12.24 -19.56
CA ALA A 221 11.94 -12.50 -18.45
C ALA A 221 12.25 -11.18 -17.73
N ARG A 222 12.11 -11.15 -16.41
CA ARG A 222 12.52 -9.98 -15.62
C ARG A 222 14.00 -9.74 -15.92
N ARG A 223 14.35 -8.53 -16.36
CA ARG A 223 15.77 -8.13 -16.47
C ARG A 223 16.47 -8.48 -15.15
N ARG A 224 17.59 -9.19 -15.23
CA ARG A 224 18.40 -9.57 -14.07
C ARG A 224 18.71 -8.32 -13.23
N PRO A 225 18.70 -8.39 -11.89
CA PRO A 225 19.08 -7.26 -11.05
C PRO A 225 20.50 -6.80 -11.40
N ARG A 226 20.74 -5.48 -11.52
CA ARG A 226 22.08 -4.87 -11.72
C ARG A 226 23.17 -5.38 -10.76
N ALA A 227 22.78 -5.99 -9.63
CA ALA A 227 23.68 -6.59 -8.67
C ALA A 227 24.51 -7.76 -9.22
N GLU A 228 24.06 -8.45 -10.28
CA GLU A 228 24.83 -9.56 -10.88
C GLU A 228 26.03 -9.06 -11.70
N GLU A 229 25.95 -7.86 -12.30
CA GLU A 229 26.99 -7.30 -13.17
C GLU A 229 28.32 -7.07 -12.44
N HIS A 230 28.27 -6.82 -11.13
CA HIS A 230 29.45 -6.57 -10.30
C HIS A 230 29.73 -7.69 -9.29
N ALA A 231 28.98 -8.80 -9.36
CA ALA A 231 29.07 -9.87 -8.38
C ALA A 231 30.48 -10.46 -8.32
N ASP A 232 31.06 -10.81 -9.47
CA ASP A 232 32.37 -11.44 -9.55
C ASP A 232 33.48 -10.51 -9.03
N ARG A 233 33.43 -9.23 -9.40
CA ARG A 233 34.38 -8.21 -8.91
C ARG A 233 34.29 -8.02 -7.39
N VAL A 234 33.08 -7.96 -6.85
CA VAL A 234 32.84 -7.82 -5.41
C VAL A 234 33.32 -9.06 -4.65
N ILE A 235 33.05 -10.27 -5.17
CA ILE A 235 33.47 -11.53 -4.54
C ILE A 235 35.00 -11.65 -4.56
N ALA A 236 35.65 -11.38 -5.70
CA ALA A 236 37.10 -11.41 -5.82
C ALA A 236 37.78 -10.44 -4.84
N HIS A 237 37.30 -9.19 -4.76
CA HIS A 237 37.84 -8.20 -3.81
C HIS A 237 37.62 -8.61 -2.36
N ALA A 238 36.47 -9.21 -2.04
CA ALA A 238 36.15 -9.67 -0.69
C ALA A 238 36.97 -10.89 -0.25
N LEU A 239 37.43 -11.72 -1.19
CA LEU A 239 38.34 -12.84 -0.92
C LEU A 239 39.79 -12.39 -0.80
N ALA A 240 40.22 -11.41 -1.61
CA ALA A 240 41.55 -10.81 -1.51
C ALA A 240 41.73 -10.00 -0.21
N HIS A 241 40.65 -9.40 0.30
CA HIS A 241 40.65 -8.57 1.50
C HIS A 241 39.55 -9.00 2.49
N PRO A 242 39.72 -10.16 3.17
CA PRO A 242 38.65 -10.80 3.95
C PRO A 242 38.23 -10.00 5.19
N ASP A 243 39.06 -9.06 5.65
CA ASP A 243 38.82 -8.27 6.87
C ASP A 243 38.00 -7.01 6.61
N LEU A 244 37.82 -6.62 5.35
CA LEU A 244 37.12 -5.37 5.02
C LEU A 244 35.60 -5.51 5.16
N GLY A 245 34.92 -4.51 5.72
CA GLY A 245 33.46 -4.49 5.74
C GLY A 245 32.86 -4.07 4.39
N PRO A 246 31.55 -4.30 4.16
CA PRO A 246 30.86 -3.87 2.92
C PRO A 246 30.99 -2.37 2.59
N LYS A 247 31.14 -1.51 3.61
CA LYS A 247 31.38 -0.06 3.42
C LYS A 247 32.78 0.22 2.89
N SER A 248 33.80 -0.47 3.39
CA SER A 248 35.19 -0.32 2.95
C SER A 248 35.38 -0.87 1.53
N ILE A 249 34.80 -2.04 1.25
CA ILE A 249 34.79 -2.64 -0.09
C ILE A 249 34.10 -1.69 -1.09
N ALA A 250 33.00 -1.02 -0.70
CA ALA A 250 32.32 -0.04 -1.56
C ALA A 250 33.19 1.18 -1.90
N ARG A 251 34.05 1.61 -0.98
CA ARG A 251 34.97 2.72 -1.18
C ARG A 251 36.09 2.32 -2.13
N GLU A 252 36.75 1.19 -1.87
CA GLU A 252 37.86 0.71 -2.69
C GLU A 252 37.43 0.35 -4.11
N LEU A 253 36.27 -0.30 -4.29
CA LEU A 253 35.75 -0.58 -5.62
C LEU A 253 35.38 0.70 -6.39
N ARG A 254 34.95 1.75 -5.70
CA ARG A 254 34.69 3.06 -6.34
C ARG A 254 35.98 3.67 -6.87
N ASP A 255 37.06 3.58 -6.10
CA ASP A 255 38.38 4.09 -6.49
C ASP A 255 38.94 3.30 -7.69
N GLN A 256 38.55 2.03 -7.85
CA GLN A 256 38.84 1.16 -9.00
C GLN A 256 37.83 1.29 -10.17
N GLY A 257 37.04 2.37 -10.21
CA GLY A 257 36.10 2.65 -11.30
C GLY A 257 34.83 1.77 -11.31
N CYS A 258 34.50 1.12 -10.19
CA CYS A 258 33.30 0.29 -10.04
C CYS A 258 32.40 0.83 -8.90
N PRO A 259 31.55 1.83 -9.18
CA PRO A 259 30.71 2.45 -8.16
C PRO A 259 29.54 1.52 -7.78
N VAL A 260 29.72 0.72 -6.72
CA VAL A 260 28.69 -0.17 -6.17
C VAL A 260 28.26 0.30 -4.78
N ALA A 261 26.96 0.39 -4.53
CA ALA A 261 26.43 0.73 -3.21
C ALA A 261 26.71 -0.38 -2.18
N HIS A 262 27.07 -0.01 -0.94
CA HIS A 262 27.40 -0.98 0.12
C HIS A 262 26.26 -1.97 0.45
N GLY A 263 24.99 -1.58 0.23
CA GLY A 263 23.83 -2.47 0.38
C GLY A 263 23.77 -3.55 -0.70
N THR A 264 24.20 -3.23 -1.92
CA THR A 264 24.35 -4.20 -3.02
C THR A 264 25.46 -5.18 -2.72
N ILE A 265 26.61 -4.70 -2.22
CA ILE A 265 27.74 -5.54 -1.76
C ILE A 265 27.28 -6.49 -0.65
N SER A 266 26.57 -5.99 0.36
CA SER A 266 26.04 -6.81 1.45
C SER A 266 25.07 -7.90 0.97
N THR A 267 24.37 -7.66 -0.14
CA THR A 267 23.47 -8.64 -0.76
C THR A 267 24.25 -9.68 -1.56
N ILE A 268 25.26 -9.26 -2.31
CA ILE A 268 26.17 -10.15 -3.05
C ILE A 268 26.90 -11.09 -2.08
N LEU A 269 27.51 -10.54 -1.01
CA LEU A 269 28.24 -11.34 -0.03
C LEU A 269 27.34 -12.35 0.69
N ARG A 270 26.11 -11.98 1.06
CA ARG A 270 25.16 -12.94 1.66
C ARG A 270 24.79 -14.07 0.71
N ARG A 271 24.57 -13.78 -0.58
CA ARG A 271 24.26 -14.81 -1.59
C ARG A 271 25.45 -15.74 -1.86
N ALA A 272 26.67 -15.20 -1.82
CA ALA A 272 27.90 -15.96 -2.00
C ALA A 272 28.34 -16.73 -0.73
N GLY A 273 27.60 -16.61 0.39
CA GLY A 273 28.01 -17.22 1.66
C GLY A 273 29.23 -16.56 2.31
N LEU A 274 29.54 -15.32 1.95
CA LEU A 274 30.71 -14.53 2.36
C LEU A 274 30.33 -13.37 3.30
N ALA A 275 29.23 -13.52 4.05
CA ALA A 275 28.66 -12.43 4.84
C ALA A 275 29.54 -12.02 6.04
N THR A 276 30.26 -12.97 6.63
CA THR A 276 31.13 -12.73 7.78
C THR A 276 32.61 -12.69 7.39
N ILE A 277 33.45 -12.09 8.24
CA ILE A 277 34.91 -12.14 8.07
C ILE A 277 35.41 -13.59 8.11
N ARG A 278 34.83 -14.41 9.00
CA ARG A 278 35.18 -15.84 9.13
C ARG A 278 34.93 -16.61 7.84
N ASP A 279 33.78 -16.40 7.20
CA ASP A 279 33.43 -17.09 5.95
C ASP A 279 34.39 -16.72 4.83
N ARG A 280 34.76 -15.43 4.76
CA ARG A 280 35.70 -14.92 3.74
C ARG A 280 37.11 -15.44 3.94
N ARG A 281 37.61 -15.48 5.18
CA ARG A 281 38.91 -16.09 5.51
C ARG A 281 38.93 -17.58 5.17
N ARG A 282 37.87 -18.31 5.50
CA ARG A 282 37.74 -19.74 5.16
C ARG A 282 37.74 -19.95 3.64
N ALA A 283 36.94 -19.17 2.91
CA ALA A 283 36.86 -19.23 1.46
C ALA A 283 38.18 -18.85 0.78
N ALA A 284 38.88 -17.82 1.28
CA ALA A 284 40.19 -17.40 0.79
C ALA A 284 41.27 -18.49 1.01
N ALA A 285 41.25 -19.15 2.18
CA ALA A 285 42.15 -20.26 2.48
C ALA A 285 41.91 -21.49 1.58
N SER A 286 40.66 -21.81 1.26
CA SER A 286 40.35 -22.89 0.31
C SER A 286 40.77 -22.59 -1.13
N VAL A 287 40.89 -21.31 -1.51
CA VAL A 287 41.37 -20.90 -2.84
C VAL A 287 42.90 -20.95 -2.92
N SER A 288 43.60 -20.84 -1.79
CA SER A 288 45.07 -20.84 -1.71
C SER A 288 45.69 -22.21 -1.35
N GLY A 289 44.92 -23.15 -0.81
CA GLY A 289 45.38 -24.49 -0.41
C GLY A 289 45.39 -25.56 -1.51
N GLY A 290 45.41 -25.17 -2.80
CA GLY A 290 45.43 -26.07 -3.95
C GLY A 290 46.82 -26.54 -4.39
N THR A 291 47.85 -26.40 -3.56
CA THR A 291 49.22 -26.85 -3.87
C THR A 291 49.65 -27.90 -2.86
N GLU A 292 50.14 -29.01 -3.42
CA GLU A 292 50.44 -30.32 -2.84
C GLU A 292 51.15 -30.31 -1.47
N HIS A 293 50.85 -31.32 -0.65
CA HIS A 293 51.87 -31.92 0.22
C HIS A 293 51.75 -33.45 0.22
N PRO A 294 52.85 -34.18 -0.08
CA PRO A 294 52.88 -35.63 -0.04
C PRO A 294 53.01 -36.14 1.40
N PHE A 295 52.31 -37.21 1.72
CA PHE A 295 52.41 -37.95 2.98
C PHE A 295 53.85 -38.47 3.20
N PRO A 296 54.40 -38.42 4.44
CA PRO A 296 55.66 -39.11 4.74
C PRO A 296 55.41 -40.61 4.95
N PRO A 297 56.38 -41.49 4.60
CA PRO A 297 56.23 -42.93 4.80
C PRO A 297 56.41 -43.26 6.29
N GLY A 298 55.44 -43.99 6.84
CA GLY A 298 55.57 -44.61 8.16
C GLY A 298 56.30 -45.94 8.07
N SER A 299 57.37 -46.10 8.85
CA SER A 299 57.88 -47.37 9.36
C SER A 299 58.52 -47.07 10.73
N PRO A 300 58.44 -47.98 11.69
CA PRO A 300 59.28 -49.18 11.68
C PRO A 300 58.51 -50.51 11.61
#